data_AF-A0A1I2W109-F1
#
_entry.id   AF-A0A1I2W109-F1
#
_cell.length_a   1.000
_cell.length_b   1.000
_cell.length_c   1.000
_cell.angle_alpha   90.00
_cell.angle_beta   90.00
_cell.angle_gamma   90.00
#
_symmetry.space_group_name_H-M   'P 1'
#
loop_
_entity.id
_entity.type
_entity.pdbx_description
1 polymer ?
#
loop_
_entity_poly.entity_id
_entity_poly.type
_entity_poly.pdbx_seq_one_letter_code
_entity_poly.pdbx_strand_id
1 'polypeptide(L)'
;MLPGDAGPHPSSNVEWWYYFAFLKGDQGGNYATMASFFRIGAPGLFKGHYLIFSLVDLNRYTHRAFSLLDTNAAVYMLFFIPYDLLLDPLDKRMWKLFHNLLQHQLPHPHKKLENVYVQKMPTRLMYGDNYLYFVNRSEDCFVAHLAEEEVKIDLNFVPQKPIALIGGDGKPDQLFYYSFPRNRVEGRVGNGWVVENVTGTGWFDHQWGRSSTLTFKIGWDWFGIQLDDGRELLIQKFYSIKDSSLVNQFANLIDYGGNVFFTRGVEFYPVKYWKSPLTKAVYPLEWQIVIPEFYMKMKVCPYFNAQEAPIIGPLQAIWEGACFMSGEETVTNQKVREIFGTGYMELVGYANEIDTGIQVFRIQ
;
A
#
# COMPACT_ATOMS: atom_id res chain seq x y z
N MET A 1 -9.19 -12.82 16.39
CA MET A 1 -9.25 -13.62 15.14
C MET A 1 -10.56 -13.36 14.43
N LEU A 2 -10.64 -13.66 13.12
CA LEU A 2 -11.87 -13.54 12.34
C LEU A 2 -13.05 -14.29 12.99
N PRO A 3 -14.28 -13.75 12.90
CA PRO A 3 -14.65 -12.52 12.19
C PRO A 3 -14.34 -11.23 12.97
N GLY A 4 -14.01 -11.32 14.27
CA GLY A 4 -13.91 -10.15 15.14
C GLY A 4 -12.83 -9.13 14.75
N ASP A 5 -11.74 -9.60 14.13
CA ASP A 5 -10.58 -8.78 13.75
C ASP A 5 -10.67 -8.23 12.31
N ALA A 6 -11.73 -8.52 11.57
CA ALA A 6 -11.95 -7.85 10.28
C ALA A 6 -12.46 -6.42 10.49
N GLY A 7 -13.18 -6.16 11.60
CA GLY A 7 -13.70 -4.84 11.96
C GLY A 7 -12.66 -3.89 12.56
N PRO A 8 -13.05 -2.63 12.85
CA PRO A 8 -12.17 -1.61 13.39
C PRO A 8 -11.74 -1.92 14.83
N HIS A 9 -10.52 -1.49 15.16
CA HIS A 9 -9.89 -1.64 16.47
C HIS A 9 -9.81 -0.28 17.18
N PRO A 10 -10.69 0.04 18.17
CA PRO A 10 -10.73 1.37 18.78
C PRO A 10 -9.44 1.79 19.51
N SER A 11 -8.69 0.82 20.02
CA SER A 11 -7.41 1.03 20.73
C SER A 11 -6.23 1.34 19.81
N SER A 12 -6.38 1.14 18.50
CA SER A 12 -5.34 1.42 17.50
C SER A 12 -5.28 2.90 17.17
N ASN A 13 -4.09 3.48 17.04
CA ASN A 13 -3.95 4.87 16.57
C ASN A 13 -3.83 4.98 15.05
N VAL A 14 -3.48 3.87 14.41
CA VAL A 14 -3.43 3.69 12.97
C VAL A 14 -3.97 2.31 12.64
N GLU A 15 -4.75 2.24 11.58
CA GLU A 15 -5.41 1.05 11.11
C GLU A 15 -5.73 1.23 9.63
N TRP A 16 -5.59 0.17 8.82
CA TRP A 16 -5.95 0.23 7.42
C TRP A 16 -6.36 -1.12 6.85
N TRP A 17 -7.31 -1.05 5.92
CA TRP A 17 -7.72 -2.14 5.04
C TRP A 17 -7.18 -1.82 3.66
N TYR A 18 -6.25 -2.63 3.20
CA TYR A 18 -5.57 -2.47 1.92
C TYR A 18 -5.90 -3.63 0.99
N TYR A 19 -6.07 -3.37 -0.29
CA TYR A 19 -6.07 -4.40 -1.30
C TYR A 19 -5.39 -3.93 -2.58
N PHE A 20 -4.93 -4.88 -3.36
CA PHE A 20 -4.63 -4.67 -4.77
C PHE A 20 -5.18 -5.82 -5.63
N ALA A 21 -5.39 -5.58 -6.91
CA ALA A 21 -5.85 -6.59 -7.87
C ALA A 21 -5.26 -6.38 -9.26
N PHE A 22 -5.02 -7.49 -9.96
CA PHE A 22 -4.73 -7.55 -11.38
C PHE A 22 -5.93 -8.14 -12.12
N LEU A 23 -6.39 -7.45 -13.15
CA LEU A 23 -7.70 -7.66 -13.75
C LEU A 23 -7.59 -7.73 -15.27
N LYS A 24 -8.28 -8.69 -15.87
CA LYS A 24 -8.46 -8.84 -17.32
C LYS A 24 -9.92 -8.60 -17.67
N GLY A 25 -10.15 -7.66 -18.58
CA GLY A 25 -11.47 -7.28 -19.07
C GLY A 25 -11.91 -8.10 -20.28
N ASP A 26 -13.23 -8.25 -20.41
CA ASP A 26 -13.87 -9.00 -21.51
C ASP A 26 -13.76 -8.31 -22.89
N GLN A 27 -13.28 -7.06 -22.93
CA GLN A 27 -12.98 -6.32 -24.17
C GLN A 27 -11.48 -6.12 -24.38
N GLY A 28 -10.63 -6.84 -23.62
CA GLY A 28 -9.18 -6.85 -23.77
C GLY A 28 -8.42 -5.88 -22.87
N GLY A 29 -9.12 -5.17 -21.96
CA GLY A 29 -8.47 -4.32 -20.96
C GLY A 29 -7.58 -5.14 -20.00
N ASN A 30 -6.37 -4.65 -19.72
CA ASN A 30 -5.54 -5.16 -18.62
C ASN A 30 -5.38 -4.05 -17.59
N TYR A 31 -5.85 -4.28 -16.38
CA TYR A 31 -5.86 -3.29 -15.32
C TYR A 31 -5.14 -3.80 -14.08
N ALA A 32 -4.59 -2.86 -13.33
CA ALA A 32 -4.23 -3.08 -11.95
C ALA A 32 -4.90 -1.99 -11.10
N THR A 33 -5.31 -2.32 -9.88
CA THR A 33 -5.93 -1.36 -8.97
C THR A 33 -5.49 -1.64 -7.55
N MET A 34 -5.46 -0.60 -6.74
CA MET A 34 -5.27 -0.70 -5.31
C MET A 34 -6.20 0.25 -4.58
N ALA A 35 -6.46 -0.04 -3.30
CA ALA A 35 -7.11 0.89 -2.39
C ALA A 35 -6.69 0.65 -0.95
N SER A 36 -6.49 1.74 -0.23
CA SER A 36 -6.21 1.79 1.19
C SER A 36 -7.25 2.64 1.92
N PHE A 37 -8.06 2.00 2.76
CA PHE A 37 -8.97 2.66 3.69
C PHE A 37 -8.26 2.83 5.02
N PHE A 38 -7.72 4.02 5.28
CA PHE A 38 -7.04 4.34 6.53
C PHE A 38 -8.02 4.87 7.58
N ARG A 39 -7.70 4.56 8.82
CA ARG A 39 -8.31 5.10 10.02
C ARG A 39 -7.20 5.51 10.99
N ILE A 40 -7.15 6.81 11.30
CA ILE A 40 -6.10 7.43 12.12
C ILE A 40 -6.71 8.17 13.30
N GLY A 41 -6.03 8.23 14.43
CA GLY A 41 -6.52 8.99 15.60
C GLY A 41 -6.13 8.36 16.91
N ALA A 42 -5.78 9.16 17.92
CA ALA A 42 -5.38 8.63 19.22
C ALA A 42 -6.50 7.81 19.88
N PRO A 43 -6.17 6.81 20.73
CA PRO A 43 -7.18 6.05 21.47
C PRO A 43 -8.07 6.97 22.32
N GLY A 44 -9.39 6.79 22.24
CA GLY A 44 -10.37 7.58 23.00
C GLY A 44 -10.72 8.95 22.40
N LEU A 45 -10.08 9.36 21.30
CA LEU A 45 -10.49 10.53 20.51
C LEU A 45 -11.29 10.11 19.27
N PHE A 46 -11.87 11.10 18.58
CA PHE A 46 -12.46 10.90 17.26
C PHE A 46 -11.41 10.33 16.29
N LYS A 47 -11.87 9.55 15.32
CA LYS A 47 -11.02 8.96 14.27
C LYS A 47 -11.19 9.75 12.99
N GLY A 48 -10.07 10.06 12.36
CA GLY A 48 -9.99 10.52 10.99
C GLY A 48 -9.93 9.35 10.03
N HIS A 49 -10.45 9.58 8.82
CA HIS A 49 -10.54 8.59 7.78
C HIS A 49 -9.92 9.14 6.50
N TYR A 50 -9.13 8.32 5.84
CA TYR A 50 -8.39 8.70 4.64
C TYR A 50 -8.42 7.54 3.64
N LEU A 51 -8.85 7.82 2.41
CA LEU A 51 -8.90 6.87 1.32
C LEU A 51 -7.89 7.27 0.26
N ILE A 52 -7.02 6.32 -0.09
CA ILE A 52 -6.18 6.40 -1.28
C ILE A 52 -6.56 5.23 -2.16
N PHE A 53 -6.77 5.47 -3.45
CA PHE A 53 -6.96 4.39 -4.41
C PHE A 53 -6.47 4.77 -5.79
N SER A 54 -6.22 3.78 -6.64
CA SER A 54 -5.85 4.06 -8.03
C SER A 54 -6.33 3.01 -9.02
N LEU A 55 -6.42 3.44 -10.27
CA LEU A 55 -6.59 2.58 -11.44
C LEU A 55 -5.39 2.74 -12.37
N VAL A 56 -4.73 1.63 -12.66
CA VAL A 56 -3.66 1.48 -13.64
C VAL A 56 -4.25 0.78 -14.87
N ASP A 57 -4.09 1.39 -16.05
CA ASP A 57 -4.32 0.73 -17.33
C ASP A 57 -2.97 0.26 -17.87
N LEU A 58 -2.74 -1.05 -17.83
CA LEU A 58 -1.47 -1.68 -18.22
C LEU A 58 -1.30 -1.73 -19.74
N ASN A 59 -2.38 -1.63 -20.52
CA ASN A 59 -2.29 -1.55 -21.98
C ASN A 59 -1.83 -0.16 -22.42
N ARG A 60 -2.28 0.89 -21.72
CA ARG A 60 -2.03 2.29 -22.08
C ARG A 60 -0.92 2.96 -21.25
N TYR A 61 -0.40 2.27 -20.23
CA TYR A 61 0.57 2.81 -19.27
C TYR A 61 0.09 4.10 -18.59
N THR A 62 -1.19 4.13 -18.20
CA THR A 62 -1.78 5.27 -17.49
C THR A 62 -2.10 4.91 -16.06
N HIS A 63 -1.83 5.84 -15.14
CA HIS A 63 -2.17 5.72 -13.72
C HIS A 63 -3.04 6.90 -13.30
N ARG A 64 -4.17 6.60 -12.64
CA ARG A 64 -5.04 7.60 -12.03
C ARG A 64 -5.17 7.29 -10.55
N ALA A 65 -4.68 8.18 -9.71
CA ALA A 65 -4.69 8.04 -8.26
C ALA A 65 -5.54 9.13 -7.62
N PHE A 66 -6.28 8.76 -6.59
CA PHE A 66 -7.20 9.61 -5.85
C PHE A 66 -6.87 9.58 -4.36
N SER A 67 -7.16 10.70 -3.69
CA SER A 67 -6.72 10.98 -2.33
C SER A 67 -7.83 11.76 -1.62
N LEU A 68 -8.59 11.09 -0.75
CA LEU A 68 -9.80 11.64 -0.14
C LEU A 68 -9.78 11.51 1.39
N LEU A 69 -9.89 12.61 2.12
CA LEU A 69 -9.85 12.59 3.59
C LEU A 69 -11.00 13.35 4.23
N ASP A 70 -11.44 12.88 5.39
CA ASP A 70 -12.47 13.54 6.16
C ASP A 70 -11.92 14.71 7.01
N THR A 71 -12.82 15.51 7.55
CA THR A 71 -12.45 16.64 8.41
C THR A 71 -11.70 16.18 9.66
N ASN A 72 -12.02 15.00 10.19
CA ASN A 72 -11.35 14.47 11.38
C ASN A 72 -9.88 14.12 11.10
N ALA A 73 -9.55 13.59 9.93
CA ALA A 73 -8.17 13.34 9.50
C ALA A 73 -7.40 14.66 9.30
N ALA A 74 -8.05 15.68 8.71
CA ALA A 74 -7.49 17.02 8.60
C ALA A 74 -7.18 17.64 9.96
N VAL A 75 -8.12 17.55 10.92
CA VAL A 75 -7.92 18.03 12.29
C VAL A 75 -6.86 17.22 13.02
N TYR A 76 -6.81 15.90 12.83
CA TYR A 76 -5.76 15.07 13.40
C TYR A 76 -4.38 15.55 12.94
N MET A 77 -4.20 15.85 11.65
CA MET A 77 -2.93 16.41 11.15
C MET A 77 -2.56 17.76 11.79
N LEU A 78 -3.52 18.65 12.07
CA LEU A 78 -3.25 19.93 12.75
C LEU A 78 -2.57 19.75 14.12
N PHE A 79 -2.73 18.59 14.79
CA PHE A 79 -2.03 18.30 16.05
C PHE A 79 -0.56 17.89 15.84
N PHE A 80 -0.22 17.26 14.71
CA PHE A 80 1.13 16.74 14.46
C PHE A 80 2.02 17.67 13.63
N ILE A 81 1.44 18.47 12.72
CA ILE A 81 2.22 19.41 11.91
C ILE A 81 3.07 20.37 12.75
N PRO A 82 2.60 20.94 13.89
CA PRO A 82 3.44 21.76 14.74
C PRO A 82 4.67 21.00 15.28
N TYR A 83 4.53 19.71 15.58
CA TYR A 83 5.65 18.87 16.01
C TYR A 83 6.66 18.65 14.88
N ASP A 84 6.19 18.35 13.66
CA ASP A 84 7.06 18.25 12.48
C ASP A 84 7.82 19.56 12.22
N LEU A 85 7.14 20.71 12.34
CA LEU A 85 7.74 22.04 12.17
C LEU A 85 8.70 22.42 13.29
N LEU A 86 8.60 21.85 14.50
CA LEU A 86 9.63 22.01 15.52
C LEU A 86 10.93 21.28 15.14
N LEU A 87 10.82 20.15 14.44
CA LEU A 87 11.97 19.37 13.96
C LEU A 87 12.59 19.98 12.70
N ASP A 88 11.78 20.60 11.83
CA ASP A 88 12.24 21.31 10.64
C ASP A 88 11.45 22.62 10.41
N PRO A 89 11.85 23.72 11.09
CA PRO A 89 11.13 25.00 11.02
C PRO A 89 11.15 25.66 9.64
N LEU A 90 12.04 25.22 8.74
CA LEU A 90 12.23 25.81 7.41
C LEU A 90 11.40 25.10 6.34
N ASP A 91 10.65 24.05 6.68
CA ASP A 91 9.79 23.34 5.73
C ASP A 91 8.59 24.20 5.31
N LYS A 92 8.78 24.96 4.24
CA LYS A 92 7.74 25.82 3.62
C LYS A 92 6.50 25.04 3.20
N ARG A 93 6.65 23.75 2.86
CA ARG A 93 5.52 22.92 2.41
C ARG A 93 4.62 22.59 3.59
N MET A 94 5.20 22.20 4.72
CA MET A 94 4.45 21.93 5.95
C MET A 94 3.81 23.18 6.52
N TRP A 95 4.47 24.34 6.48
CA TRP A 95 3.85 25.63 6.82
C TRP A 95 2.65 25.96 5.93
N LYS A 96 2.76 25.76 4.62
CA LYS A 96 1.66 25.97 3.67
C LYS A 96 0.50 25.02 3.93
N LEU A 97 0.79 23.74 4.18
CA LEU A 97 -0.23 22.76 4.54
C LEU A 97 -0.94 23.16 5.84
N PHE A 98 -0.18 23.53 6.87
CA PHE A 98 -0.74 23.99 8.15
C PHE A 98 -1.71 25.16 7.97
N HIS A 99 -1.29 26.17 7.19
CA HIS A 99 -2.13 27.33 6.90
C HIS A 99 -3.41 26.97 6.13
N ASN A 100 -3.31 26.12 5.10
CA ASN A 100 -4.47 25.65 4.35
C ASN A 100 -5.47 24.92 5.25
N LEU A 101 -4.98 24.00 6.09
CA LEU A 101 -5.82 23.23 6.99
C LEU A 101 -6.50 24.10 8.06
N LEU A 102 -5.82 25.13 8.58
CA LEU A 102 -6.42 26.13 9.49
C LEU A 102 -7.57 26.91 8.82
N GLN A 103 -7.55 27.05 7.50
CA GLN A 103 -8.61 27.67 6.71
C GLN A 103 -9.68 26.68 6.22
N HIS A 104 -9.64 25.42 6.71
CA HIS A 104 -10.50 24.33 6.25
C HIS A 104 -10.38 24.04 4.75
N GLN A 105 -9.22 24.31 4.15
CA GLN A 105 -8.93 24.06 2.74
C GLN A 105 -7.99 22.86 2.59
N LEU A 106 -8.39 21.91 1.75
CA LEU A 106 -7.51 20.82 1.34
C LEU A 106 -6.73 21.24 0.09
N PRO A 107 -5.39 21.06 0.08
CA PRO A 107 -4.62 21.36 -1.13
C PRO A 107 -4.97 20.34 -2.23
N HIS A 108 -5.07 20.81 -3.47
CA HIS A 108 -5.15 19.92 -4.63
C HIS A 108 -3.92 18.99 -4.66
N PRO A 109 -4.07 17.69 -5.00
CA PRO A 109 -5.28 17.01 -5.50
C PRO A 109 -6.17 16.36 -4.44
N HIS A 110 -5.93 16.63 -3.15
CA HIS A 110 -6.70 16.01 -2.07
C HIS A 110 -8.13 16.52 -2.03
N LYS A 111 -9.09 15.61 -2.00
CA LYS A 111 -10.52 15.91 -1.94
C LYS A 111 -11.09 15.63 -0.55
N LYS A 112 -12.19 16.32 -0.24
CA LYS A 112 -12.91 16.12 1.01
C LYS A 112 -13.73 14.84 0.92
N LEU A 113 -13.65 14.04 1.98
CA LEU A 113 -14.49 12.87 2.20
C LEU A 113 -15.64 13.25 3.13
N GLU A 114 -16.88 12.98 2.70
CA GLU A 114 -18.08 13.27 3.49
C GLU A 114 -18.82 11.96 3.82
N ASN A 115 -19.73 12.01 4.80
CA ASN A 115 -20.61 10.88 5.16
C ASN A 115 -19.86 9.58 5.50
N VAL A 116 -18.78 9.68 6.27
CA VAL A 116 -18.03 8.50 6.69
C VAL A 116 -18.77 7.71 7.77
N TYR A 117 -18.89 6.40 7.57
CA TYR A 117 -19.49 5.48 8.51
C TYR A 117 -18.70 4.17 8.56
N VAL A 118 -18.37 3.73 9.77
CA VAL A 118 -17.63 2.48 10.01
C VAL A 118 -18.43 1.61 10.96
N GLN A 119 -18.74 0.39 10.52
CA GLN A 119 -19.45 -0.62 11.30
C GLN A 119 -18.51 -1.78 11.61
N LYS A 120 -18.60 -2.30 12.84
CA LYS A 120 -17.73 -3.41 13.27
C LYS A 120 -18.18 -4.79 12.80
N MET A 121 -19.46 -5.14 12.88
CA MET A 121 -19.95 -6.45 12.46
C MET A 121 -21.38 -6.37 11.92
N PRO A 122 -21.64 -6.87 10.69
CA PRO A 122 -20.62 -7.20 9.69
C PRO A 122 -19.75 -5.97 9.41
N THR A 123 -18.46 -6.17 9.15
CA THR A 123 -17.52 -5.07 8.91
C THR A 123 -17.93 -4.31 7.65
N ARG A 124 -18.15 -2.99 7.79
CA ARG A 124 -18.47 -2.07 6.69
C ARG A 124 -17.68 -0.78 6.85
N LEU A 125 -16.97 -0.41 5.80
CA LEU A 125 -16.26 0.85 5.65
C LEU A 125 -17.00 1.65 4.57
N MET A 126 -17.73 2.68 4.96
CA MET A 126 -18.43 3.59 4.04
C MET A 126 -17.72 4.93 4.09
N TYR A 127 -16.97 5.25 3.05
CA TYR A 127 -16.13 6.45 2.92
C TYR A 127 -16.76 7.30 1.81
N GLY A 128 -17.88 7.97 2.15
CA GLY A 128 -18.73 8.63 1.16
C GLY A 128 -19.40 7.62 0.23
N ASP A 129 -19.29 7.85 -1.07
CA ASP A 129 -19.79 6.91 -2.09
C ASP A 129 -18.89 5.67 -2.23
N ASN A 130 -17.65 5.73 -1.75
CA ASN A 130 -16.69 4.64 -1.80
C ASN A 130 -16.87 3.70 -0.61
N TYR A 131 -16.85 2.39 -0.82
CA TYR A 131 -17.03 1.45 0.29
C TYR A 131 -16.27 0.14 0.13
N LEU A 132 -16.01 -0.49 1.26
CA LEU A 132 -15.55 -1.86 1.39
C LEU A 132 -16.38 -2.54 2.48
N TYR A 133 -16.96 -3.70 2.21
CA TYR A 133 -17.60 -4.47 3.28
C TYR A 133 -17.47 -5.99 3.09
N PHE A 134 -17.47 -6.69 4.21
CA PHE A 134 -17.44 -8.14 4.26
C PHE A 134 -18.85 -8.72 4.11
N VAL A 135 -19.02 -9.66 3.19
CA VAL A 135 -20.35 -10.12 2.72
C VAL A 135 -20.92 -11.24 3.60
N ASN A 136 -20.04 -12.03 4.22
CA ASN A 136 -20.41 -13.22 4.96
C ASN A 136 -20.09 -13.10 6.45
N ARG A 137 -20.61 -14.04 7.24
CA ARG A 137 -20.37 -14.09 8.68
C ARG A 137 -18.94 -14.49 9.06
N SER A 138 -18.21 -15.14 8.15
CA SER A 138 -16.80 -15.49 8.33
C SER A 138 -15.87 -14.29 8.17
N GLU A 139 -16.36 -13.20 7.55
CA GLU A 139 -15.59 -12.00 7.21
C GLU A 139 -14.30 -12.31 6.44
N ASP A 140 -14.40 -13.23 5.48
CA ASP A 140 -13.32 -13.61 4.57
C ASP A 140 -13.58 -13.17 3.12
N CYS A 141 -14.85 -13.12 2.68
CA CYS A 141 -15.21 -12.53 1.38
C CYS A 141 -15.63 -11.06 1.56
N PHE A 142 -15.14 -10.19 0.69
CA PHE A 142 -15.48 -8.77 0.70
C PHE A 142 -15.79 -8.24 -0.69
N VAL A 143 -16.50 -7.12 -0.72
CA VAL A 143 -16.71 -6.33 -1.94
C VAL A 143 -16.17 -4.95 -1.74
N ALA A 144 -15.69 -4.36 -2.83
CA ALA A 144 -15.21 -2.99 -2.87
C ALA A 144 -15.87 -2.24 -4.02
N HIS A 145 -16.32 -1.03 -3.73
CA HIS A 145 -16.80 -0.07 -4.70
C HIS A 145 -16.01 1.21 -4.55
N LEU A 146 -15.41 1.67 -5.64
CA LEU A 146 -14.70 2.92 -5.70
C LEU A 146 -15.20 3.73 -6.90
N ALA A 147 -15.50 5.00 -6.68
CA ALA A 147 -15.90 5.91 -7.72
C ALA A 147 -15.25 7.26 -7.44
N GLU A 148 -14.46 7.74 -8.40
CA GLU A 148 -14.07 9.14 -8.49
C GLU A 148 -13.91 9.58 -9.93
N GLU A 149 -14.44 10.77 -10.22
CA GLU A 149 -14.44 11.36 -11.56
C GLU A 149 -15.04 10.37 -12.56
N GLU A 150 -14.24 9.91 -13.52
CA GLU A 150 -14.63 8.97 -14.55
C GLU A 150 -14.29 7.51 -14.20
N VAL A 151 -13.55 7.28 -13.10
CA VAL A 151 -13.14 5.95 -12.65
C VAL A 151 -14.22 5.33 -11.79
N LYS A 152 -14.61 4.09 -12.12
CA LYS A 152 -15.52 3.26 -11.33
C LYS A 152 -14.96 1.85 -11.22
N ILE A 153 -14.90 1.30 -10.02
CA ILE A 153 -14.35 -0.03 -9.76
C ILE A 153 -15.33 -0.73 -8.82
N ASP A 154 -15.93 -1.83 -9.30
CA ASP A 154 -16.87 -2.66 -8.56
C ASP A 154 -16.31 -4.08 -8.53
N LEU A 155 -15.80 -4.55 -7.39
CA LEU A 155 -15.07 -5.82 -7.33
C LEU A 155 -15.53 -6.68 -6.15
N ASN A 156 -15.65 -7.98 -6.41
CA ASN A 156 -15.88 -9.02 -5.42
C ASN A 156 -14.59 -9.83 -5.21
N PHE A 157 -14.22 -10.05 -3.96
CA PHE A 157 -13.02 -10.80 -3.59
C PHE A 157 -13.41 -12.05 -2.81
N VAL A 158 -12.92 -13.20 -3.28
CA VAL A 158 -13.12 -14.49 -2.64
C VAL A 158 -11.74 -15.12 -2.37
N PRO A 159 -11.32 -15.28 -1.11
CA PRO A 159 -10.04 -15.90 -0.78
C PRO A 159 -9.93 -17.31 -1.36
N GLN A 160 -8.75 -17.65 -1.86
CA GLN A 160 -8.43 -18.98 -2.38
C GLN A 160 -7.62 -19.82 -1.39
N LYS A 161 -7.22 -19.22 -0.27
CA LYS A 161 -6.42 -19.82 0.79
C LYS A 161 -6.87 -19.31 2.16
N PRO A 162 -6.50 -20.02 3.25
CA PRO A 162 -6.65 -19.49 4.59
C PRO A 162 -5.96 -18.14 4.78
N ILE A 163 -6.38 -17.42 5.83
CA ILE A 163 -5.73 -16.21 6.32
C ILE A 163 -4.24 -16.46 6.61
N ALA A 164 -3.38 -15.58 6.14
CA ALA A 164 -1.97 -15.58 6.47
C ALA A 164 -1.70 -14.64 7.65
N LEU A 165 -1.24 -15.18 8.77
CA LEU A 165 -0.79 -14.39 9.91
C LEU A 165 0.66 -13.95 9.68
N ILE A 166 0.86 -12.69 9.31
CA ILE A 166 2.18 -12.17 8.95
C ILE A 166 3.10 -12.19 10.17
N GLY A 167 4.37 -12.56 9.99
CA GLY A 167 5.27 -12.83 11.12
C GLY A 167 5.14 -14.24 11.71
N GLY A 168 4.17 -15.04 11.24
CA GLY A 168 3.84 -16.37 11.76
C GLY A 168 2.79 -16.34 12.87
N ASP A 169 2.69 -15.25 13.62
CA ASP A 169 1.73 -15.05 14.73
C ASP A 169 0.77 -13.87 14.51
N GLY A 170 0.92 -13.15 13.39
CA GLY A 170 0.09 -12.00 13.03
C GLY A 170 0.56 -10.71 13.69
N LYS A 171 1.79 -10.68 14.21
CA LYS A 171 2.38 -9.49 14.83
C LYS A 171 3.89 -9.43 14.52
N PRO A 172 4.27 -9.16 13.25
CA PRO A 172 5.67 -9.15 12.84
C PRO A 172 6.49 -8.09 13.60
N ASP A 173 5.85 -6.97 13.99
CA ASP A 173 6.44 -5.92 14.82
C ASP A 173 5.40 -5.24 15.75
N GLN A 174 5.23 -3.91 15.65
CA GLN A 174 4.33 -3.13 16.52
C GLN A 174 2.85 -3.25 16.14
N LEU A 175 2.57 -3.58 14.89
CA LEU A 175 1.24 -3.71 14.34
C LEU A 175 0.84 -5.18 14.26
N PHE A 176 -0.44 -5.44 14.54
CA PHE A 176 -1.07 -6.67 14.11
C PHE A 176 -1.24 -6.63 12.59
N TYR A 177 -1.08 -7.79 11.96
CA TYR A 177 -1.03 -7.90 10.51
C TYR A 177 -1.48 -9.29 10.06
N TYR A 178 -2.57 -9.34 9.30
CA TYR A 178 -2.89 -10.50 8.48
C TYR A 178 -3.18 -10.14 7.01
N SER A 179 -3.12 -11.15 6.16
CA SER A 179 -3.43 -11.03 4.73
C SER A 179 -4.40 -12.13 4.25
N PHE A 180 -5.19 -11.81 3.23
CA PHE A 180 -5.68 -12.79 2.26
C PHE A 180 -4.79 -12.66 1.01
N PRO A 181 -3.68 -13.40 0.93
CA PRO A 181 -2.63 -13.13 -0.05
C PRO A 181 -3.05 -13.50 -1.48
N ARG A 182 -4.10 -14.32 -1.63
CA ARG A 182 -4.68 -14.64 -2.93
C ARG A 182 -6.20 -14.76 -2.87
N ASN A 183 -6.84 -13.92 -3.68
CA ASN A 183 -8.28 -13.87 -3.88
C ASN A 183 -8.57 -14.06 -5.36
N ARG A 184 -9.64 -14.80 -5.67
CA ARG A 184 -10.29 -14.70 -6.97
C ARG A 184 -11.07 -13.40 -6.98
N VAL A 185 -10.91 -12.62 -8.05
CA VAL A 185 -11.56 -11.32 -8.21
C VAL A 185 -12.44 -11.33 -9.45
N GLU A 186 -13.65 -10.82 -9.32
CA GLU A 186 -14.58 -10.62 -10.42
C GLU A 186 -15.37 -9.33 -10.21
N GLY A 187 -15.81 -8.70 -11.30
CA GLY A 187 -16.60 -7.47 -11.19
C GLY A 187 -16.55 -6.62 -12.45
N ARG A 188 -16.53 -5.30 -12.28
CA ARG A 188 -16.53 -4.33 -13.38
C ARG A 188 -15.54 -3.21 -13.12
N VAL A 189 -14.89 -2.76 -14.19
CA VAL A 189 -14.04 -1.57 -14.18
C VAL A 189 -14.50 -0.63 -15.27
N GLY A 190 -14.76 0.62 -14.89
CA GLY A 190 -15.01 1.75 -15.75
C GLY A 190 -13.82 2.71 -15.71
N ASN A 191 -13.27 3.02 -16.87
CA ASN A 191 -12.11 3.91 -17.00
C ASN A 191 -12.46 5.28 -17.63
N GLY A 192 -13.74 5.63 -17.72
CA GLY A 192 -14.26 6.83 -18.40
C GLY A 192 -14.60 6.62 -19.87
N TRP A 193 -13.89 5.71 -20.54
CA TRP A 193 -14.08 5.43 -21.96
C TRP A 193 -14.87 4.14 -22.20
N VAL A 194 -14.57 3.12 -21.38
CA VAL A 194 -15.15 1.79 -21.49
C VAL A 194 -15.51 1.31 -20.08
N VAL A 195 -16.57 0.51 -20.01
CA VAL A 195 -16.88 -0.31 -18.83
C VAL A 195 -16.81 -1.77 -19.26
N GLU A 196 -15.90 -2.52 -18.63
CA GLU A 196 -15.66 -3.94 -18.91
C GLU A 196 -16.06 -4.80 -17.72
N ASN A 197 -16.54 -6.01 -17.98
CA ASN A 197 -16.55 -7.03 -16.94
C ASN A 197 -15.14 -7.58 -16.81
N VAL A 198 -14.67 -7.75 -15.58
CA VAL A 198 -13.30 -8.13 -15.30
C VAL A 198 -13.23 -9.39 -14.43
N THR A 199 -12.17 -10.16 -14.64
CA THR A 199 -11.78 -11.26 -13.76
C THR A 199 -10.29 -11.22 -13.49
N GLY A 200 -9.83 -11.76 -12.36
CA GLY A 200 -8.42 -11.78 -12.04
C GLY A 200 -8.08 -12.26 -10.64
N THR A 201 -6.93 -11.81 -10.14
CA THR A 201 -6.40 -12.15 -8.82
C THR A 201 -6.18 -10.89 -7.99
N GLY A 202 -6.33 -11.02 -6.68
CA GLY A 202 -6.13 -9.90 -5.76
C GLY A 202 -5.55 -10.32 -4.43
N TRP A 203 -5.09 -9.32 -3.70
CA TRP A 203 -4.47 -9.41 -2.39
C TRP A 203 -5.23 -8.50 -1.45
N PHE A 204 -5.34 -8.88 -0.18
CA PHE A 204 -5.88 -8.02 0.86
C PHE A 204 -4.99 -8.07 2.10
N ASP A 205 -4.76 -6.92 2.72
CA ASP A 205 -4.09 -6.73 4.00
C ASP A 205 -4.98 -5.98 4.98
N HIS A 206 -4.90 -6.37 6.25
CA HIS A 206 -5.42 -5.59 7.35
C HIS A 206 -4.35 -5.45 8.42
N GLN A 207 -4.02 -4.19 8.74
CA GLN A 207 -3.03 -3.86 9.74
C GLN A 207 -3.60 -2.85 10.73
N TRP A 208 -3.31 -3.05 12.01
CA TRP A 208 -3.75 -2.14 13.06
C TRP A 208 -2.84 -2.19 14.27
N GLY A 209 -2.81 -1.11 15.02
CA GLY A 209 -2.15 -1.09 16.31
C GLY A 209 -1.72 0.29 16.73
N ARG A 210 -0.66 0.34 17.53
CA ARG A 210 -0.05 1.59 17.98
C ARG A 210 1.29 1.74 17.29
N SER A 211 1.35 2.64 16.32
CA SER A 211 2.57 2.97 15.61
C SER A 211 2.82 4.46 15.63
N SER A 212 4.09 4.81 15.72
CA SER A 212 4.61 6.16 15.59
C SER A 212 5.35 6.37 14.27
N THR A 213 5.18 5.46 13.29
CA THR A 213 5.76 5.57 11.94
C THR A 213 5.41 6.90 11.29
N LEU A 214 4.15 7.35 11.44
CA LEU A 214 3.68 8.65 10.94
C LEU A 214 4.33 9.85 11.65
N THR A 215 4.88 9.66 12.85
CA THR A 215 5.47 10.72 13.68
C THR A 215 7.00 10.79 13.60
N PHE A 216 7.68 9.73 13.18
CA PHE A 216 9.15 9.62 13.27
C PHE A 216 9.89 9.70 11.93
N LYS A 217 9.27 10.24 10.87
CA LYS A 217 9.88 10.32 9.53
C LYS A 217 10.49 8.97 9.12
N ILE A 218 9.72 7.88 9.27
CA ILE A 218 10.10 6.54 8.84
C ILE A 218 9.50 6.30 7.45
N GLY A 219 10.36 5.91 6.52
CA GLY A 219 9.97 5.45 5.19
C GLY A 219 9.90 3.94 5.15
N TRP A 220 9.26 3.40 4.12
CA TRP A 220 9.19 1.96 3.91
C TRP A 220 9.16 1.58 2.45
N ASP A 221 9.71 0.40 2.19
CA ASP A 221 9.61 -0.31 0.93
C ASP A 221 8.82 -1.60 1.21
N TRP A 222 7.69 -1.77 0.55
CA TRP A 222 6.84 -2.95 0.69
C TRP A 222 6.57 -3.59 -0.66
N PHE A 223 6.55 -4.92 -0.68
CA PHE A 223 6.31 -5.73 -1.87
C PHE A 223 5.35 -6.86 -1.52
N GLY A 224 4.19 -6.89 -2.16
CA GLY A 224 3.26 -8.01 -2.12
C GLY A 224 3.23 -8.68 -3.49
N ILE A 225 3.78 -9.88 -3.59
CA ILE A 225 3.94 -10.59 -4.86
C ILE A 225 3.20 -11.92 -4.86
N GLN A 226 2.40 -12.14 -5.89
CA GLN A 226 1.74 -13.40 -6.19
C GLN A 226 2.58 -14.17 -7.21
N LEU A 227 3.23 -15.27 -6.78
CA LEU A 227 4.02 -16.13 -7.66
C LEU A 227 3.11 -16.95 -8.56
N ASP A 228 3.60 -17.26 -9.76
CA ASP A 228 2.88 -18.05 -10.77
C ASP A 228 2.69 -19.51 -10.34
N ASP A 229 3.56 -20.03 -9.47
CA ASP A 229 3.45 -21.38 -8.89
C ASP A 229 2.43 -21.46 -7.74
N GLY A 230 1.67 -20.39 -7.52
CA GLY A 230 0.60 -20.32 -6.54
C GLY A 230 1.08 -20.05 -5.12
N ARG A 231 2.35 -19.68 -4.89
CA ARG A 231 2.84 -19.14 -3.61
C ARG A 231 2.76 -17.61 -3.60
N GLU A 232 3.01 -17.00 -2.45
CA GLU A 232 3.04 -15.56 -2.29
C GLU A 232 4.20 -15.08 -1.43
N LEU A 233 4.67 -13.87 -1.70
CA LEU A 233 5.72 -13.20 -0.94
C LEU A 233 5.20 -11.86 -0.43
N LEU A 234 5.43 -11.60 0.85
CA LEU A 234 5.32 -10.26 1.44
C LEU A 234 6.68 -9.88 1.96
N ILE A 235 7.26 -8.82 1.42
CA ILE A 235 8.61 -8.36 1.74
C ILE A 235 8.51 -6.90 2.18
N GLN A 236 9.13 -6.56 3.30
CA GLN A 236 9.07 -5.21 3.85
C GLN A 236 10.43 -4.76 4.39
N LYS A 237 10.72 -3.48 4.21
CA LYS A 237 11.83 -2.76 4.83
C LYS A 237 11.33 -1.43 5.35
N PHE A 238 11.79 -1.06 6.55
CA PHE A 238 11.61 0.27 7.15
C PHE A 238 12.96 0.95 7.29
N TYR A 239 13.01 2.24 7.03
CA TYR A 239 14.22 3.03 7.14
C TYR A 239 13.93 4.45 7.66
N SER A 240 14.92 5.06 8.28
CA SER A 240 14.86 6.46 8.69
C SER A 240 15.00 7.35 7.45
N ILE A 241 14.05 8.26 7.21
CA ILE A 241 14.13 9.22 6.08
C ILE A 241 15.28 10.21 6.26
N LYS A 242 15.72 10.44 7.50
CA LYS A 242 16.75 11.44 7.82
C LYS A 242 18.14 11.02 7.34
N ASP A 243 18.49 9.75 7.50
CA ASP A 243 19.84 9.23 7.28
C ASP A 243 19.87 7.91 6.50
N SER A 244 18.72 7.44 6.01
CA SER A 244 18.56 6.18 5.29
C SER A 244 18.98 4.93 6.07
N SER A 245 19.13 5.04 7.40
CA SER A 245 19.48 3.90 8.24
C SER A 245 18.34 2.87 8.29
N LEU A 246 18.70 1.59 8.21
CA LEU A 246 17.75 0.49 8.32
C LEU A 246 17.16 0.46 9.74
N VAL A 247 15.83 0.50 9.83
CA VAL A 247 15.11 0.35 11.10
C VAL A 247 14.75 -1.12 11.31
N ASN A 248 14.15 -1.74 10.29
CA ASN A 248 13.75 -3.14 10.32
C ASN A 248 13.49 -3.67 8.91
N GLN A 249 13.51 -4.98 8.73
CA GLN A 249 13.12 -5.66 7.49
C GLN A 249 12.69 -7.10 7.76
N PHE A 250 11.83 -7.62 6.90
CA PHE A 250 11.42 -9.02 6.94
C PHE A 250 10.80 -9.48 5.62
N ALA A 251 10.69 -10.79 5.47
CA ALA A 251 9.94 -11.44 4.41
C ALA A 251 9.06 -12.56 4.97
N ASN A 252 7.93 -12.78 4.31
CA ASN A 252 7.04 -13.91 4.51
C ASN A 252 6.88 -14.64 3.18
N LEU A 253 7.03 -15.96 3.20
CA LEU A 253 6.63 -16.84 2.11
C LEU A 253 5.37 -17.58 2.55
N ILE A 254 4.29 -17.41 1.80
CA ILE A 254 3.05 -18.15 2.00
C ILE A 254 2.98 -19.28 0.96
N ASP A 255 2.93 -20.52 1.44
CA ASP A 255 2.87 -21.69 0.56
C ASP A 255 1.45 -21.93 -0.01
N TYR A 256 1.31 -22.97 -0.82
CA TYR A 256 0.03 -23.36 -1.43
C TYR A 256 -1.06 -23.72 -0.40
N GLY A 257 -0.66 -24.20 0.79
CA GLY A 257 -1.56 -24.56 1.88
C GLY A 257 -1.92 -23.39 2.81
N GLY A 258 -1.26 -22.23 2.64
CA GLY A 258 -1.42 -21.06 3.50
C GLY A 258 -0.48 -21.05 4.71
N ASN A 259 0.52 -21.95 4.77
CA ASN A 259 1.53 -21.89 5.82
C ASN A 259 2.44 -20.68 5.60
N VAL A 260 2.71 -19.94 6.68
CA VAL A 260 3.56 -18.75 6.66
C VAL A 260 4.96 -19.11 7.16
N PHE A 261 5.95 -18.91 6.31
CA PHE A 261 7.37 -18.95 6.67
C PHE A 261 7.88 -17.53 6.80
N PHE A 262 8.57 -17.21 7.89
CA PHE A 262 9.01 -15.85 8.21
C PHE A 262 10.53 -15.78 8.36
N THR A 263 11.14 -14.70 7.86
CA THR A 263 12.57 -14.40 8.06
C THR A 263 12.80 -12.90 8.17
N ARG A 264 13.86 -12.51 8.89
CA ARG A 264 14.42 -11.14 8.88
C ARG A 264 15.65 -11.02 7.96
N GLY A 265 16.13 -12.14 7.43
CA GLY A 265 17.23 -12.23 6.47
C GLY A 265 16.78 -11.85 5.07
N VAL A 266 16.69 -10.54 4.81
CA VAL A 266 16.37 -10.01 3.48
C VAL A 266 17.42 -9.00 3.08
N GLU A 267 17.89 -9.05 1.84
CA GLU A 267 18.86 -8.09 1.31
C GLU A 267 18.23 -7.33 0.15
N PHE A 268 18.33 -6.00 0.18
CA PHE A 268 17.76 -5.11 -0.82
C PHE A 268 18.87 -4.37 -1.56
N TYR A 269 18.86 -4.47 -2.88
CA TYR A 269 19.80 -3.81 -3.76
C TYR A 269 19.04 -2.99 -4.79
N PRO A 270 18.92 -1.66 -4.62
CA PRO A 270 18.31 -0.82 -5.63
C PRO A 270 19.19 -0.80 -6.90
N VAL A 271 18.57 -1.07 -8.04
CA VAL A 271 19.25 -1.22 -9.34
C VAL A 271 19.06 0.02 -10.21
N LYS A 272 17.84 0.57 -10.25
CA LYS A 272 17.51 1.70 -11.12
C LYS A 272 16.55 2.66 -10.43
N TYR A 273 16.79 3.94 -10.65
CA TYR A 273 16.01 5.03 -10.08
C TYR A 273 15.19 5.76 -11.14
N TRP A 274 14.05 6.29 -10.72
CA TRP A 274 13.23 7.22 -11.50
C TRP A 274 12.97 8.47 -10.68
N LYS A 275 13.14 9.63 -11.31
CA LYS A 275 12.82 10.92 -10.70
C LYS A 275 11.43 11.37 -11.14
N SER A 276 10.53 11.58 -10.19
CA SER A 276 9.20 12.09 -10.49
C SER A 276 9.29 13.49 -11.12
N PRO A 277 8.64 13.74 -12.26
CA PRO A 277 8.53 15.10 -12.79
C PRO A 277 7.63 15.98 -11.92
N LEU A 278 6.70 15.40 -11.16
CA LEU A 278 5.72 16.10 -10.34
C LEU A 278 6.31 16.54 -9.00
N THR A 279 6.80 15.59 -8.20
CA THR A 279 7.27 15.85 -6.83
C THR A 279 8.78 16.03 -6.71
N LYS A 280 9.52 15.69 -7.78
CA LYS A 280 10.99 15.59 -7.80
C LYS A 280 11.58 14.50 -6.91
N ALA A 281 10.74 13.67 -6.28
CA ALA A 281 11.15 12.48 -5.55
C ALA A 281 11.98 11.54 -6.44
N VAL A 282 12.99 10.89 -5.86
CA VAL A 282 13.83 9.90 -6.56
C VAL A 282 13.52 8.52 -5.98
N TYR A 283 12.78 7.71 -6.74
CA TYR A 283 12.36 6.38 -6.32
C TYR A 283 13.28 5.31 -6.90
N PRO A 284 13.78 4.34 -6.11
CA PRO A 284 14.36 3.11 -6.64
C PRO A 284 13.23 2.22 -7.16
N LEU A 285 13.11 2.09 -8.47
CA LEU A 285 12.00 1.33 -9.06
C LEU A 285 12.39 -0.10 -9.45
N GLU A 286 13.65 -0.32 -9.80
CA GLU A 286 14.14 -1.69 -10.03
C GLU A 286 14.95 -2.14 -8.82
N TRP A 287 14.65 -3.33 -8.32
CA TRP A 287 15.29 -3.91 -7.14
C TRP A 287 15.79 -5.31 -7.44
N GLN A 288 16.96 -5.64 -6.92
CA GLN A 288 17.36 -7.02 -6.69
C GLN A 288 17.13 -7.30 -5.19
N ILE A 289 16.35 -8.34 -4.90
CA ILE A 289 16.04 -8.79 -3.54
C ILE A 289 16.56 -10.21 -3.37
N VAL A 290 17.27 -10.46 -2.27
CA VAL A 290 17.79 -11.78 -1.91
C VAL A 290 17.20 -12.18 -0.57
N ILE A 291 16.67 -13.40 -0.48
CA ILE A 291 16.16 -13.97 0.76
C ILE A 291 16.84 -15.33 0.96
N PRO A 292 18.00 -15.37 1.66
CA PRO A 292 18.82 -16.57 1.77
C PRO A 292 18.08 -17.76 2.38
N GLU A 293 17.26 -17.55 3.42
CA GLU A 293 16.53 -18.66 4.07
C GLU A 293 15.43 -19.26 3.20
N PHE A 294 14.95 -18.51 2.20
CA PHE A 294 14.02 -19.04 1.19
C PHE A 294 14.75 -19.50 -0.08
N TYR A 295 16.09 -19.40 -0.12
CA TYR A 295 16.91 -19.72 -1.28
C TYR A 295 16.49 -18.97 -2.55
N MET A 296 15.96 -17.75 -2.39
CA MET A 296 15.41 -16.96 -3.48
C MET A 296 16.27 -15.73 -3.78
N LYS A 297 16.46 -15.48 -5.07
CA LYS A 297 17.02 -14.24 -5.60
C LYS A 297 16.11 -13.74 -6.71
N MET A 298 15.64 -12.50 -6.61
CA MET A 298 14.65 -11.97 -7.54
C MET A 298 14.96 -10.55 -7.96
N LYS A 299 14.54 -10.19 -9.17
CA LYS A 299 14.48 -8.84 -9.68
C LYS A 299 13.02 -8.39 -9.73
N VAL A 300 12.69 -7.30 -9.06
CA VAL A 300 11.37 -6.65 -9.10
C VAL A 300 11.46 -5.40 -9.96
N CYS A 301 10.54 -5.26 -10.91
CA CYS A 301 10.46 -4.13 -11.84
C CYS A 301 9.03 -3.60 -11.91
N PRO A 302 8.81 -2.29 -12.08
CA PRO A 302 7.48 -1.77 -12.32
C PRO A 302 7.05 -2.12 -13.76
N TYR A 303 5.73 -2.20 -14.01
CA TYR A 303 5.24 -2.28 -15.38
C TYR A 303 5.58 -1.00 -16.18
N PHE A 304 5.55 0.15 -15.52
CA PHE A 304 6.03 1.44 -16.03
C PHE A 304 6.27 2.40 -14.86
N ASN A 305 7.05 3.45 -15.10
CA ASN A 305 7.60 4.28 -14.01
C ASN A 305 6.58 5.20 -13.33
N ALA A 306 5.63 5.77 -14.09
CA ALA A 306 4.76 6.86 -13.63
C ALA A 306 3.54 6.34 -12.86
N GLN A 307 3.78 5.71 -11.70
CA GLN A 307 2.76 5.17 -10.80
C GLN A 307 2.81 5.83 -9.39
N GLU A 308 3.16 7.11 -9.35
CA GLU A 308 3.20 7.90 -8.12
C GLU A 308 1.79 8.39 -7.75
N ALA A 309 1.37 8.20 -6.50
CA ALA A 309 0.12 8.69 -5.95
C ALA A 309 0.34 9.81 -4.91
N PRO A 310 -0.53 10.83 -4.88
CA PRO A 310 -0.42 11.93 -3.95
C PRO A 310 -0.92 11.55 -2.54
N ILE A 311 -0.09 11.76 -1.53
CA ILE A 311 -0.48 11.58 -0.11
C ILE A 311 -0.30 12.86 0.69
N ILE A 312 -1.25 13.15 1.58
CA ILE A 312 -1.21 14.38 2.36
C ILE A 312 -0.26 14.25 3.56
N GLY A 313 0.27 15.37 4.03
CA GLY A 313 1.12 15.42 5.21
C GLY A 313 2.62 15.26 4.91
N PRO A 314 3.42 14.86 5.90
CA PRO A 314 4.89 14.95 5.84
C PRO A 314 5.53 13.94 4.89
N LEU A 315 4.79 13.01 4.28
CA LEU A 315 5.33 12.04 3.32
C LEU A 315 5.10 12.46 1.86
N GLN A 316 4.13 13.34 1.60
CA GLN A 316 3.80 14.04 0.34
C GLN A 316 3.43 13.22 -0.90
N ALA A 317 4.13 12.12 -1.16
CA ALA A 317 3.80 11.20 -2.24
C ALA A 317 4.30 9.79 -1.91
N ILE A 318 3.59 8.84 -2.49
CA ILE A 318 3.91 7.43 -2.43
C ILE A 318 4.08 6.93 -3.86
N TRP A 319 5.10 6.11 -4.10
CA TRP A 319 5.09 5.32 -5.32
C TRP A 319 4.35 4.03 -5.00
N GLU A 320 3.19 3.81 -5.63
CA GLU A 320 2.33 2.67 -5.35
C GLU A 320 1.83 2.08 -6.65
N GLY A 321 2.57 1.08 -7.14
CA GLY A 321 2.45 0.65 -8.53
C GLY A 321 2.53 -0.84 -8.72
N ALA A 322 1.86 -1.28 -9.78
CA ALA A 322 1.94 -2.62 -10.29
C ALA A 322 3.38 -2.94 -10.73
N CYS A 323 3.87 -4.07 -10.26
CA CYS A 323 5.18 -4.61 -10.56
C CYS A 323 5.08 -6.07 -10.99
N PHE A 324 6.17 -6.54 -11.59
CA PHE A 324 6.39 -7.96 -11.87
C PHE A 324 7.76 -8.35 -11.33
N MET A 325 7.93 -9.64 -11.07
CA MET A 325 9.21 -10.20 -10.69
C MET A 325 9.61 -11.36 -11.59
N SER A 326 10.91 -11.47 -11.79
CA SER A 326 11.58 -12.66 -12.30
C SER A 326 12.72 -13.00 -11.35
N GLY A 327 12.97 -14.28 -11.13
CA GLY A 327 13.99 -14.70 -10.20
C GLY A 327 14.29 -16.17 -10.29
N GLU A 328 15.12 -16.61 -9.35
CA GLU A 328 15.61 -17.97 -9.24
C GLU A 328 15.43 -18.44 -7.81
N GLU A 329 15.03 -19.70 -7.66
CA GLU A 329 14.98 -20.40 -6.39
C GLU A 329 15.84 -21.66 -6.46
N THR A 330 16.71 -21.85 -5.47
CA THR A 330 17.47 -23.10 -5.35
C THR A 330 16.65 -24.13 -4.58
N VAL A 331 16.24 -25.20 -5.26
CA VAL A 331 15.47 -26.31 -4.65
C VAL A 331 16.39 -27.45 -4.21
N THR A 332 15.80 -28.51 -3.64
CA THR A 332 16.52 -29.72 -3.23
C THR A 332 17.38 -30.27 -4.36
N ASN A 333 18.60 -30.72 -4.02
CA ASN A 333 19.68 -31.12 -4.94
C ASN A 333 20.37 -29.99 -5.72
N GLN A 334 20.36 -28.76 -5.19
CA GLN A 334 21.04 -27.59 -5.78
C GLN A 334 20.58 -27.25 -7.21
N LYS A 335 19.39 -27.71 -7.61
CA LYS A 335 18.81 -27.31 -8.89
C LYS A 335 18.23 -25.92 -8.74
N VAL A 336 18.57 -25.04 -9.66
CA VAL A 336 17.97 -23.72 -9.76
C VAL A 336 16.73 -23.80 -10.64
N ARG A 337 15.61 -23.25 -10.19
CA ARG A 337 14.40 -23.06 -10.99
C ARG A 337 14.08 -21.59 -11.13
N GLU A 338 13.60 -21.22 -12.31
CA GLU A 338 13.06 -19.87 -12.53
C GLU A 338 11.71 -19.73 -11.82
N ILE A 339 11.49 -18.55 -11.26
CA ILE A 339 10.23 -18.15 -10.64
C ILE A 339 9.80 -16.78 -11.20
N PHE A 340 8.50 -16.65 -11.41
CA PHE A 340 7.87 -15.44 -11.93
C PHE A 340 6.68 -15.07 -11.06
N GLY A 341 6.31 -13.80 -11.08
CA GLY A 341 5.14 -13.34 -10.37
C GLY A 341 4.78 -11.91 -10.69
N THR A 342 3.61 -11.51 -10.22
CA THR A 342 3.07 -10.16 -10.34
C THR A 342 2.62 -9.65 -8.99
N GLY A 343 2.71 -8.35 -8.75
CA GLY A 343 2.39 -7.80 -7.44
C GLY A 343 2.34 -6.29 -7.41
N TYR A 344 2.29 -5.75 -6.20
CA TYR A 344 2.43 -4.32 -5.96
C TYR A 344 3.71 -4.03 -5.20
N MET A 345 4.27 -2.87 -5.50
CA MET A 345 5.39 -2.29 -4.77
C MET A 345 4.94 -0.90 -4.26
N GLU A 346 5.20 -0.66 -2.98
CA GLU A 346 4.87 0.58 -2.27
C GLU A 346 6.17 1.17 -1.70
N LEU A 347 6.51 2.40 -2.11
CA LEU A 347 7.74 3.08 -1.72
C LEU A 347 7.42 4.45 -1.11
N VAL A 348 7.75 4.61 0.17
CA VAL A 348 7.33 5.77 0.97
C VAL A 348 8.50 6.48 1.62
N GLY A 349 8.50 7.80 1.55
CA GLY A 349 9.50 8.65 2.19
C GLY A 349 10.53 9.24 1.23
N TYR A 350 10.37 9.04 -0.08
CA TYR A 350 11.27 9.56 -1.13
C TYR A 350 10.93 10.96 -1.61
N ALA A 351 9.70 11.46 -1.39
CA ALA A 351 9.29 12.83 -1.77
C ALA A 351 9.74 13.91 -0.78
N ASN A 352 10.49 13.50 0.25
CA ASN A 352 10.91 14.33 1.36
C ASN A 352 12.26 15.01 1.19
N GLU A 353 12.89 14.94 0.01
CA GLU A 353 14.13 15.68 -0.22
C GLU A 353 13.89 17.19 -0.08
N ILE A 354 14.27 17.68 1.09
CA ILE A 354 14.87 18.98 1.28
C ILE A 354 16.09 18.96 0.37
N ASP A 355 16.17 19.88 -0.57
CA ASP A 355 17.39 20.13 -1.34
C ASP A 355 18.49 20.59 -0.36
N THR A 356 19.13 19.65 0.32
CA THR A 356 20.36 19.86 1.08
C THR A 356 21.51 19.32 0.26
N GLY A 357 21.75 19.91 -0.92
CA GLY A 357 23.01 19.91 -1.67
C GLY A 357 24.08 18.86 -1.35
N ILE A 358 23.77 17.56 -1.42
CA ILE A 358 24.76 16.49 -1.45
C ILE A 358 24.74 15.90 -2.84
N GLN A 359 25.74 16.30 -3.64
CA GLN A 359 26.05 15.66 -4.90
C GLN A 359 26.42 14.20 -4.62
N VAL A 360 25.54 13.27 -4.97
CA VAL A 360 25.92 11.85 -5.07
C VAL A 360 26.78 11.73 -6.33
N PHE A 361 28.06 11.47 -6.11
CA PHE A 361 29.04 11.20 -7.16
C PHE A 361 28.56 10.05 -8.06
N ARG A 362 28.48 10.32 -9.37
CA ARG A 362 28.45 9.26 -10.38
C ARG A 362 29.80 8.55 -10.37
N ILE A 363 29.81 7.25 -10.08
CA ILE A 363 30.91 6.40 -10.53
C ILE A 363 30.58 6.02 -11.99
N GLN A 364 31.58 6.19 -12.85
CA GLN A 364 31.53 5.97 -14.30
C GLN A 364 31.16 4.56 -14.70
#